data_AF-A0AAU6HS84-F1
#
_entry.id   AF-A0AAU6HS84-F1
#
_cell.length_a   1.000
_cell.length_b   1.000
_cell.length_c   1.000
_cell.angle_alpha   90.00
_cell.angle_beta   90.00
_cell.angle_gamma   90.00
#
_symmetry.space_group_name_H-M   'P 1'
#
loop_
_entity.id
_entity.type
_entity.pdbx_description
1 polymer ?
#
loop_
_entity_poly.entity_id
_entity_poly.type
_entity_poly.pdbx_seq_one_letter_code
_entity_poly.pdbx_strand_id
1 'polypeptide(L)'
;MHPAQTPERAELGKFFAVSAREFEAGKTAPEMFSTGVDAVWHRLMSTPEYAPFCHRHAGQVFGHVSTYGSGKISWIRTYEELFGPLPVLWFTDADGIVDEKAADRYRATGEVWAEWNCSPAPEDPESVPKRRKLTTR
;
A
#
# COMPACT_ATOMS: atom_id res chain seq x y z
N MET A 1 -17.93 -3.79 -17.74
CA MET A 1 -16.63 -3.09 -17.78
C MET A 1 -15.82 -3.61 -16.61
N HIS A 2 -14.77 -4.39 -16.85
CA HIS A 2 -13.77 -4.60 -15.80
C HIS A 2 -13.14 -3.23 -15.50
N PRO A 3 -13.03 -2.79 -14.24
CA PRO A 3 -12.23 -1.61 -13.95
C PRO A 3 -10.82 -1.90 -14.48
N ALA A 4 -10.40 -1.13 -15.47
CA ALA A 4 -9.11 -1.29 -16.12
C ALA A 4 -8.02 -1.31 -15.04
N GLN A 5 -7.07 -2.23 -15.15
CA GLN A 5 -5.85 -2.22 -14.34
C GLN A 5 -5.12 -0.92 -14.62
N THR A 6 -5.28 0.08 -13.75
CA THR A 6 -4.50 1.31 -13.84
C THR A 6 -3.10 1.07 -13.27
N PRO A 7 -2.07 1.79 -13.74
CA PRO A 7 -0.73 1.71 -13.17
C PRO A 7 -0.72 1.89 -11.64
N GLU A 8 -1.55 2.79 -11.10
CA GLU A 8 -1.65 3.07 -9.67
C GLU A 8 -2.24 1.88 -8.91
N ARG A 9 -3.21 1.17 -9.50
CA ARG A 9 -3.74 -0.07 -8.91
C ARG A 9 -2.69 -1.17 -8.87
N ALA A 10 -1.81 -1.25 -9.88
CA ALA A 10 -0.69 -2.18 -9.85
C ALA A 10 0.32 -1.81 -8.74
N GLU A 11 0.62 -0.52 -8.59
CA GLU A 11 1.51 -0.02 -7.51
C GLU A 11 0.91 -0.21 -6.12
N LEU A 12 -0.41 -0.04 -5.96
CA LEU A 12 -1.10 -0.38 -4.71
C LEU A 12 -0.93 -1.86 -4.34
N GLY A 13 -0.95 -2.75 -5.33
CA GLY A 13 -0.70 -4.18 -5.11
C GLY A 13 0.72 -4.44 -4.60
N LYS A 14 1.71 -3.75 -5.18
CA LYS A 14 3.10 -3.83 -4.72
C LYS A 14 3.27 -3.25 -3.31
N PHE A 15 2.59 -2.15 -3.00
CA PHE A 15 2.58 -1.56 -1.66
C PHE A 15 2.04 -2.52 -0.61
N PHE A 16 0.97 -3.26 -0.91
CA PHE A 16 0.46 -4.29 0.00
C PHE A 16 1.44 -5.46 0.17
N ALA A 17 2.12 -5.89 -0.89
CA ALA A 17 3.17 -6.89 -0.78
C ALA A 17 4.33 -6.42 0.12
N VAL A 18 4.76 -5.16 -0.01
CA VAL A 18 5.75 -4.54 0.88
C VAL A 18 5.23 -4.50 2.32
N SER A 19 3.97 -4.12 2.52
CA SER A 19 3.36 -4.03 3.84
C SER A 19 3.33 -5.39 4.55
N ALA A 20 2.96 -6.46 3.85
CA ALA A 20 3.04 -7.81 4.39
C ALA A 20 4.46 -8.15 4.85
N ARG A 21 5.48 -7.88 4.02
CA ARG A 21 6.88 -8.13 4.35
C ARG A 21 7.37 -7.30 5.54
N GLU A 22 6.97 -6.04 5.64
CA GLU A 22 7.34 -5.16 6.76
C GLU A 22 6.71 -5.64 8.07
N PHE A 23 5.43 -6.03 8.06
CA PHE A 23 4.76 -6.59 9.23
C PHE A 23 5.33 -7.95 9.65
N GLU A 24 5.64 -8.84 8.70
CA GLU A 24 6.32 -10.12 8.98
C GLU A 24 7.70 -9.91 9.62
N ALA A 25 8.40 -8.84 9.25
CA ALA A 25 9.67 -8.44 9.84
C ALA A 25 9.54 -7.71 11.19
N GLY A 26 8.31 -7.53 11.72
CA GLY A 26 8.05 -6.82 12.97
C GLY A 26 8.30 -5.31 12.90
N LYS A 27 8.29 -4.73 11.70
CA LYS A 27 8.50 -3.30 11.49
C LYS A 27 7.18 -2.53 11.59
N THR A 28 7.28 -1.20 11.59
CA THR A 28 6.14 -0.29 11.64
C THR A 28 5.34 -0.31 10.34
N ALA A 29 4.10 0.18 10.41
CA ALA A 29 3.23 0.29 9.24
C ALA A 29 3.88 1.20 8.16
N PRO A 30 3.93 0.76 6.89
CA PRO A 30 4.44 1.57 5.80
C PRO A 30 3.67 2.88 5.58
N GLU A 31 4.39 3.96 5.31
CA GLU A 31 3.81 5.28 5.08
C GLU A 31 3.26 5.40 3.65
N MET A 32 1.96 5.65 3.48
CA MET A 32 1.39 5.92 2.15
C MET A 32 1.57 7.40 1.79
N PHE A 33 2.63 7.71 1.03
CA PHE A 33 2.97 9.08 0.64
C PHE A 33 2.44 9.50 -0.74
N SER A 34 2.09 8.53 -1.61
CA SER A 34 1.61 8.84 -2.95
C SER A 34 0.11 9.10 -2.91
N THR A 35 -0.29 10.36 -3.10
CA THR A 35 -1.71 10.75 -3.17
C THR A 35 -2.42 10.07 -4.34
N GLY A 36 -1.73 9.83 -5.47
CA GLY A 36 -2.30 9.11 -6.60
C GLY A 36 -2.64 7.65 -6.27
N VAL A 37 -1.72 6.93 -5.61
CA VAL A 37 -1.94 5.54 -5.16
C VAL A 37 -2.98 5.48 -4.04
N ASP A 38 -2.95 6.43 -3.10
CA ASP A 38 -3.92 6.54 -2.00
C ASP A 38 -5.35 6.73 -2.52
N ALA A 39 -5.54 7.61 -3.51
CA ALA A 39 -6.85 7.82 -4.13
C ALA A 39 -7.43 6.53 -4.75
N VAL A 40 -6.57 5.68 -5.33
CA VAL A 40 -6.99 4.38 -5.84
C VAL A 40 -7.33 3.42 -4.70
N TRP A 41 -6.58 3.45 -3.61
CA TRP A 41 -6.87 2.65 -2.42
C TRP A 41 -8.25 2.99 -1.84
N HIS A 42 -8.56 4.27 -1.62
CA HIS A 42 -9.86 4.70 -1.09
C HIS A 42 -11.03 4.28 -1.99
N ARG A 43 -10.86 4.41 -3.32
CA ARG A 43 -11.86 3.95 -4.29
C ARG A 43 -12.05 2.44 -4.20
N LEU A 44 -10.96 1.67 -4.15
CA LEU A 44 -11.01 0.21 -4.13
C LEU A 44 -11.67 -0.33 -2.86
N MET A 45 -11.39 0.27 -1.69
CA MET A 45 -12.01 -0.12 -0.41
C MET A 45 -13.55 -0.05 -0.43
N SER A 46 -14.11 0.84 -1.26
CA SER A 46 -15.57 0.97 -1.43
C SER A 46 -16.17 -0.11 -2.34
N THR A 47 -15.39 -1.11 -2.75
CA THR A 47 -15.83 -2.16 -3.70
C THR A 47 -15.68 -3.56 -3.11
N PRO A 48 -16.49 -4.54 -3.57
CA PRO A 48 -16.29 -5.96 -3.23
C PRO A 48 -14.95 -6.54 -3.70
N GLU A 49 -14.22 -5.85 -4.58
CA GLU A 49 -12.93 -6.30 -5.10
C GLU A 49 -11.78 -6.11 -4.11
N TYR A 50 -11.98 -5.34 -3.03
CA TYR A 50 -10.91 -5.01 -2.09
C TYR A 50 -10.30 -6.24 -1.41
N ALA A 51 -11.12 -7.08 -0.76
CA ALA A 51 -10.62 -8.26 -0.06
C ALA A 51 -9.91 -9.26 -1.00
N PRO A 52 -10.48 -9.62 -2.17
CA PRO A 52 -9.75 -10.43 -3.17
C PRO A 52 -8.45 -9.80 -3.66
N PHE A 53 -8.40 -8.46 -3.76
CA PHE A 53 -7.20 -7.74 -4.15
C PHE A 53 -6.12 -7.82 -3.07
N CYS A 54 -6.48 -7.55 -1.81
CA CYS A 54 -5.54 -7.67 -0.68
C CYS A 54 -4.99 -9.09 -0.55
N HIS A 55 -5.84 -10.12 -0.59
CA HIS A 55 -5.38 -11.51 -0.51
C HIS A 55 -4.41 -11.88 -1.65
N ARG A 56 -4.66 -11.40 -2.87
CA ARG A 56 -3.80 -11.67 -4.02
C ARG A 56 -2.39 -11.10 -3.82
N HIS A 57 -2.27 -9.94 -3.21
CA HIS A 57 -1.01 -9.19 -3.14
C HIS A 57 -0.30 -9.30 -1.80
N ALA A 58 -1.02 -9.58 -0.71
CA ALA A 58 -0.49 -9.59 0.65
C ALA A 58 -0.89 -10.82 1.47
N GLY A 59 -1.68 -11.75 0.90
CA GLY A 59 -2.15 -12.95 1.61
C GLY A 59 -3.23 -12.69 2.67
N GLN A 60 -3.44 -11.45 3.08
CA GLN A 60 -4.40 -11.02 4.10
C GLN A 60 -5.14 -9.74 3.66
N VAL A 61 -6.25 -9.43 4.34
CA VAL A 61 -6.91 -8.13 4.17
C VAL A 61 -6.21 -7.11 5.06
N PHE A 62 -5.96 -5.90 4.54
CA PHE A 62 -5.48 -4.79 5.35
C PHE A 62 -6.61 -3.83 5.69
N GLY A 63 -6.66 -3.40 6.94
CA GLY A 63 -7.37 -2.20 7.34
C GLY A 63 -6.66 -0.95 6.83
N HIS A 64 -7.38 0.16 6.82
CA HIS A 64 -6.85 1.48 6.51
C HIS A 64 -6.98 2.35 7.76
N VAL A 65 -5.86 2.90 8.23
CA VAL A 65 -5.84 3.78 9.40
C VAL A 65 -5.34 5.17 9.01
N SER A 66 -6.02 6.20 9.51
CA SER A 66 -5.55 7.58 9.36
C SER A 66 -4.35 7.81 10.29
N THR A 67 -3.20 8.06 9.68
CA THR A 67 -1.93 8.30 10.38
C THR A 67 -1.25 9.47 9.73
N TYR A 68 -0.98 10.53 10.48
CA TYR A 68 -0.38 11.74 9.95
C TYR A 68 1.09 11.83 10.33
N GLY A 69 1.94 12.16 9.37
CA GLY A 69 3.35 12.35 9.63
C GLY A 69 4.09 12.92 8.44
N SER A 70 5.34 13.30 8.69
CA SER A 70 6.29 13.69 7.66
C SER A 70 7.68 13.21 8.02
N GLY A 71 8.48 12.85 7.02
CA GLY A 71 9.81 12.30 7.24
C GLY A 71 10.26 11.38 6.12
N LYS A 72 11.30 10.60 6.43
CA LYS A 72 11.85 9.61 5.52
C LYS A 72 10.90 8.41 5.40
N ILE A 73 10.57 8.02 4.18
CA ILE A 73 9.75 6.85 3.90
C ILE A 73 10.57 5.59 4.16
N SER A 74 10.11 4.76 5.08
CA SER A 74 10.93 3.71 5.69
C SER A 74 11.04 2.45 4.84
N TRP A 75 10.04 2.21 3.98
CA TRP A 75 9.88 0.97 3.23
C TRP A 75 10.46 0.98 1.81
N ILE A 76 11.04 2.10 1.36
CA ILE A 76 11.58 2.26 -0.02
C ILE A 76 12.53 1.13 -0.39
N ARG A 77 13.46 0.79 0.51
CA ARG A 77 14.41 -0.30 0.29
C ARG A 77 13.72 -1.65 0.09
N THR A 78 12.69 -1.95 0.88
CA THR A 78 11.94 -3.20 0.77
C THR A 78 11.19 -3.28 -0.56
N TYR A 79 10.65 -2.16 -1.04
CA TYR A 79 10.07 -2.09 -2.39
C TYR A 79 11.13 -2.39 -3.45
N GLU A 80 12.29 -1.73 -3.39
CA GLU A 80 13.36 -1.90 -4.36
C GLU A 80 13.90 -3.33 -4.41
N GLU A 81 14.06 -3.96 -3.26
CA GLU A 81 14.47 -5.37 -3.15
C GLU A 81 13.47 -6.33 -3.82
N LEU A 82 12.18 -5.98 -3.83
CA LEU A 82 11.11 -6.83 -4.40
C LEU A 82 10.83 -6.54 -5.88
N PHE A 83 10.87 -5.27 -6.28
CA PHE A 83 10.30 -4.81 -7.56
C PHE A 83 11.23 -3.92 -8.38
N GLY A 84 12.40 -3.57 -7.85
CA GLY A 84 13.29 -2.57 -8.44
C GLY A 84 12.89 -1.13 -8.12
N PRO A 85 13.50 -0.13 -8.78
CA PRO A 85 13.31 1.29 -8.46
C PRO A 85 11.85 1.72 -8.51
N LEU A 86 11.47 2.67 -7.65
CA LEU A 86 10.13 3.24 -7.65
C LEU A 86 9.85 3.92 -9.00
N PRO A 87 8.74 3.58 -9.68
CA PRO A 87 8.31 4.32 -10.86
C PRO A 87 7.90 5.76 -10.49
N VAL A 88 8.00 6.67 -11.46
CA VAL A 88 7.63 8.09 -11.30
C VAL A 88 6.21 8.30 -10.77
N LEU A 89 5.33 7.33 -10.99
CA LEU A 89 3.96 7.30 -10.50
C LEU A 89 3.85 7.43 -8.97
N TRP A 90 4.84 6.99 -8.22
CA TRP A 90 4.84 7.20 -6.76
C TRP A 90 4.90 8.69 -6.38
N PHE A 91 5.36 9.54 -7.29
CA PHE A 91 5.50 10.98 -7.09
C PHE A 91 4.36 11.77 -7.75
N THR A 92 3.28 11.11 -8.18
CA THR A 92 2.09 11.81 -8.71
C THR A 92 1.07 12.11 -7.61
N ASP A 93 0.46 13.28 -7.70
CA ASP A 93 -0.72 13.61 -6.92
C ASP A 93 -2.00 12.94 -7.47
N ALA A 94 -3.16 13.24 -6.86
CA ALA A 94 -4.45 12.70 -7.28
C ALA A 94 -4.92 13.17 -8.67
N ASP A 95 -4.38 14.30 -9.16
CA ASP A 95 -4.67 14.87 -10.48
C ASP A 95 -3.67 14.36 -11.55
N GLY A 96 -2.71 13.52 -11.15
CA GLY A 96 -1.68 12.95 -12.02
C GLY A 96 -0.50 13.90 -12.27
N ILE A 97 -0.38 14.99 -11.52
CA ILE A 97 0.75 15.90 -11.62
C ILE A 97 1.94 15.31 -10.85
N VAL A 98 3.07 15.19 -11.55
CA VAL A 98 4.31 14.64 -10.99
C VAL A 98 5.06 15.72 -10.19
N ASP A 99 5.46 15.40 -8.97
CA ASP A 99 6.51 16.14 -8.27
C ASP A 99 7.89 15.71 -8.80
N GLU A 100 8.31 16.37 -9.87
CA GLU A 100 9.60 16.10 -10.52
C GLU A 100 10.78 16.32 -9.57
N LYS A 101 10.67 17.25 -8.60
CA LYS A 101 11.75 17.50 -7.64
C LYS A 101 11.92 16.33 -6.69
N ALA A 102 10.82 15.78 -6.20
CA ALA A 102 10.85 14.59 -5.34
C ALA A 102 11.36 13.36 -6.11
N ALA A 103 10.89 13.18 -7.35
CA ALA A 103 11.34 12.09 -8.22
C ALA A 103 12.84 12.18 -8.54
N ASP A 104 13.35 13.37 -8.89
CA ASP A 104 14.77 13.59 -9.16
C ASP A 104 15.64 13.39 -7.92
N ARG A 105 15.17 13.86 -6.75
CA ARG A 105 15.86 13.60 -5.48
C ARG A 105 15.97 12.10 -5.23
N TYR A 106 14.88 11.36 -5.39
CA TYR A 106 14.89 9.90 -5.23
C TYR A 106 15.86 9.23 -6.21
N ARG A 107 15.85 9.62 -7.50
CA ARG A 107 16.82 9.08 -8.49
C ARG A 107 18.28 9.35 -8.10
N ALA A 108 18.54 10.50 -7.48
CA ALA A 108 19.88 10.90 -7.08
C ALA A 108 20.35 10.24 -5.78
N THR A 109 19.44 9.96 -4.83
CA THR A 109 19.82 9.54 -3.46
C THR A 109 19.32 8.16 -3.04
N GLY A 110 18.32 7.61 -3.74
CA GLY A 110 17.58 6.42 -3.31
C GLY A 110 16.67 6.67 -2.10
N GLU A 111 16.48 7.93 -1.68
CA GLU A 111 15.66 8.27 -0.52
C GLU A 111 14.42 9.07 -0.90
N VAL A 112 13.29 8.74 -0.27
CA VAL A 112 12.06 9.52 -0.35
C VAL A 112 11.80 10.19 1.00
N TRP A 113 11.53 11.49 0.96
CA TRP A 113 11.14 12.31 2.10
C TRP A 113 9.80 12.97 1.75
N ALA A 114 8.74 12.66 2.48
CA ALA A 114 7.39 13.09 2.16
C ALA A 114 6.49 13.14 3.40
N GLU A 115 5.28 13.64 3.19
CA GLU A 115 4.18 13.59 4.16
C GLU A 115 3.26 12.41 3.83
N TRP A 116 2.56 11.90 4.84
CA TRP A 116 1.54 10.88 4.68
C TRP A 116 0.38 11.14 5.65
N ASN A 117 -0.80 10.64 5.28
CA ASN A 117 -2.04 10.76 6.07
C ASN A 117 -2.72 9.41 6.35
N CYS A 118 -2.18 8.31 5.81
CA CYS A 118 -2.69 6.98 6.02
C CYS A 118 -1.59 5.91 5.99
N SER A 119 -1.90 4.77 6.60
CA SER A 119 -1.06 3.57 6.61
C SER A 119 -1.95 2.32 6.63
N PRO A 120 -1.45 1.16 6.16
CA PRO A 120 -2.17 -0.10 6.30
C PRO A 120 -2.10 -0.58 7.74
N ALA A 121 -3.12 -1.30 8.16
CA ALA A 121 -3.12 -2.03 9.43
C ALA A 121 -3.38 -3.51 9.15
N PRO A 122 -2.64 -4.45 9.77
CA PRO A 122 -3.01 -5.86 9.71
C PRO A 122 -4.42 -6.02 10.27
N GLU A 123 -5.21 -6.92 9.68
CA GLU A 123 -6.49 -7.30 10.26
C GLU A 123 -6.24 -7.91 11.64
N ASP A 124 -6.98 -7.46 12.66
CA ASP A 124 -6.88 -8.05 13.99
C ASP A 124 -7.28 -9.54 13.89
N PRO A 125 -6.43 -10.48 14.31
CA PRO A 125 -6.72 -11.91 14.24
C PRO A 125 -8.00 -12.31 15.00
N GLU A 126 -8.51 -11.49 15.92
CA GLU A 126 -9.81 -11.72 16.58
C GLU A 126 -11.04 -11.34 15.73
N SER A 127 -10.84 -10.57 14.66
CA SER A 127 -11.92 -10.11 13.77
C SER A 127 -12.36 -11.16 12.74
N VAL A 128 -11.56 -12.22 12.55
CA VAL A 128 -11.92 -13.33 11.66
C VAL A 128 -13.09 -14.11 12.29
N PRO A 129 -14.28 -14.18 11.65
CA PRO A 129 -15.38 -14.96 12.19
C PRO A 129 -14.93 -16.41 12.31
N LYS A 130 -14.80 -16.90 13.56
CA LYS A 130 -14.42 -18.28 13.87
C LYS A 130 -15.35 -19.21 13.09
N ARG A 131 -14.80 -19.87 12.06
CA ARG A 131 -15.50 -20.86 11.24
C ARG A 131 -16.12 -21.85 12.20
N ARG A 132 -17.45 -21.81 12.38
CA ARG A 132 -18.18 -22.75 13.24
C ARG A 132 -17.80 -24.15 12.76
N LYS A 133 -17.06 -24.89 13.60
CA LYS A 133 -16.84 -26.32 13.38
C LYS A 133 -18.23 -26.95 13.36
N LEU A 134 -18.69 -27.35 12.18
CA LEU A 134 -19.90 -28.12 12.03
C LEU A 134 -19.60 -29.50 12.62
N THR A 135 -19.95 -29.69 13.88
CA THR A 135 -19.98 -31.01 14.51
C THR A 135 -21.14 -31.79 13.89
N THR A 136 -20.83 -32.57 12.87
CA THR A 136 -21.73 -33.62 12.38
C THR A 136 -21.83 -34.69 13.47
N ARG A 137 -23.04 -34.91 14.00
CA ARG A 137 -23.42 -36.09 14.78
C ARG A 137 -24.31 -36.96 13.91
#